data_AF-A0A3B0M6R0-F1
#
_entry.id   AF-A0A3B0M6R0-F1
#
_cell.length_a   1.000
_cell.length_b   1.000
_cell.length_c   1.000
_cell.angle_alpha   90.00
_cell.angle_beta   90.00
_cell.angle_gamma   90.00
#
_symmetry.space_group_name_H-M   'P 1'
#
loop_
_entity.id
_entity.type
_entity.pdbx_description
1 polymer ?
#
loop_
_entity_poly.entity_id
_entity_poly.type
_entity_poly.pdbx_seq_one_letter_code
_entity_poly.pdbx_strand_id
1 'polypeptide(L)'
;MARRFREITAGIESDLGGDLTEAQKHITARAATLACWCEERETELAQGQDFDALQYSTVSNALRRLLSDLGLERKAKDITPDLHSYIAAKGQANG
;
A
#
# COMPACT_ATOMS: atom_id res chain seq x y z
N MET A 1 -4.02 -17.02 5.98
CA MET A 1 -4.39 -15.74 6.63
C MET A 1 -3.35 -15.18 7.61
N ALA A 2 -3.02 -15.86 8.72
CA ALA A 2 -2.19 -15.27 9.78
C ALA A 2 -0.79 -14.76 9.36
N ARG A 3 -0.10 -15.46 8.44
CA ARG A 3 1.17 -14.99 7.87
C ARG A 3 1.00 -13.68 7.09
N ARG A 4 0.05 -13.66 6.16
CA ARG A 4 -0.22 -12.51 5.27
C ARG A 4 -0.68 -11.28 6.06
N PHE A 5 -1.52 -11.49 7.07
CA PHE A 5 -1.91 -10.43 8.00
C PHE A 5 -0.68 -9.76 8.64
N ARG A 6 0.26 -10.56 9.18
CA ARG A 6 1.48 -10.03 9.80
C ARG A 6 2.38 -9.29 8.81
N GLU A 7 2.48 -9.78 7.58
CA GLU A 7 3.25 -9.10 6.52
C GLU A 7 2.67 -7.72 6.21
N ILE A 8 1.35 -7.62 6.07
CA ILE A 8 0.68 -6.35 5.78
C ILE A 8 0.79 -5.40 6.97
N THR A 9 0.54 -5.85 8.20
CA THR A 9 0.65 -4.99 9.38
C THR A 9 2.07 -4.48 9.57
N ALA A 10 3.09 -5.34 9.41
CA ALA A 10 4.49 -4.95 9.54
C ALA A 10 4.92 -3.98 8.43
N GLY A 11 4.42 -4.18 7.20
CA GLY A 11 4.67 -3.25 6.09
C GLY A 11 4.09 -1.86 6.37
N ILE A 12 2.81 -1.80 6.75
CA ILE A 12 2.15 -0.53 7.10
C ILE A 12 2.84 0.13 8.29
N GLU A 13 3.20 -0.64 9.32
CA GLU A 13 3.93 -0.13 10.48
C GLU A 13 5.28 0.48 10.10
N SER A 14 6.03 -0.20 9.23
CA SER A 14 7.29 0.30 8.68
C SER A 14 7.08 1.59 7.87
N ASP A 15 6.04 1.65 7.04
CA ASP A 15 5.73 2.84 6.22
C ASP A 15 5.36 4.06 7.08
N LEU A 16 4.80 3.82 8.26
CA LEU A 16 4.44 4.85 9.24
C LEU A 16 5.58 5.20 10.22
N GLY A 17 6.76 4.58 10.08
CA GLY A 17 7.95 4.88 10.88
C GLY A 17 8.16 3.99 12.12
N GLY A 18 7.37 2.94 12.31
CA GLY A 18 7.62 1.88 13.29
C GLY A 18 7.21 2.16 14.74
N ASP A 19 6.64 3.33 15.05
CA ASP A 19 6.14 3.67 16.40
C ASP A 19 4.71 4.19 16.32
N LEU A 20 3.76 3.26 16.20
CA LEU A 20 2.35 3.58 15.99
C LEU A 20 1.67 3.90 17.32
N THR A 21 0.83 4.92 17.31
CA THR A 21 -0.18 5.12 18.36
C THR A 21 -1.14 3.92 18.40
N GLU A 22 -1.80 3.71 19.54
CA GLU A 22 -2.81 2.63 19.67
C GLU A 22 -3.94 2.75 18.65
N ALA A 23 -4.35 3.98 18.30
CA ALA A 23 -5.34 4.22 17.26
C ALA A 23 -4.84 3.74 15.88
N GLN A 24 -3.59 4.06 15.52
CA GLN A 24 -2.97 3.59 14.28
C GLN A 24 -2.80 2.08 14.26
N LYS A 25 -2.44 1.42 15.37
CA LYS A 25 -2.39 -0.05 15.46
C LYS A 25 -3.76 -0.67 15.17
N HIS A 26 -4.81 -0.10 15.74
CA HIS A 26 -6.18 -0.56 15.52
C HIS A 26 -6.68 -0.35 14.09
N ILE A 27 -6.30 0.74 13.43
CA ILE A 27 -6.64 1.00 12.02
C ILE A 27 -5.82 0.05 11.12
N THR A 28 -4.53 -0.11 11.39
CA THR A 28 -3.62 -1.01 10.66
C THR A 28 -4.10 -2.46 10.70
N ALA A 29 -4.51 -2.95 11.87
CA ALA A 29 -5.08 -4.28 12.00
C ALA A 29 -6.35 -4.46 11.16
N ARG A 30 -7.27 -3.49 11.18
CA ARG A 30 -8.49 -3.53 10.35
C ARG A 30 -8.17 -3.48 8.87
N ALA A 31 -7.24 -2.62 8.45
CA ALA A 31 -6.78 -2.55 7.07
C ALA A 31 -6.18 -3.89 6.60
N ALA A 32 -5.33 -4.52 7.41
CA ALA A 32 -4.75 -5.82 7.10
C ALA A 32 -5.80 -6.93 7.00
N THR A 33 -6.85 -6.90 7.84
CA THR A 33 -7.99 -7.81 7.73
C THR A 33 -8.74 -7.64 6.41
N LEU A 34 -9.07 -6.40 6.02
CA LEU A 34 -9.79 -6.14 4.78
C LEU A 34 -8.95 -6.48 3.54
N ALA A 35 -7.65 -6.18 3.58
CA ALA A 35 -6.73 -6.54 2.50
C ALA A 35 -6.65 -8.05 2.30
N CYS A 36 -6.47 -8.82 3.39
CA CYS A 36 -6.50 -10.28 3.33
C CYS A 36 -7.81 -10.83 2.75
N TRP A 37 -8.94 -10.21 3.11
CA TRP A 37 -10.25 -10.59 2.59
C TRP A 37 -10.37 -10.30 1.09
N CYS A 38 -9.91 -9.13 0.62
CA CYS A 38 -9.89 -8.76 -0.79
C CYS A 38 -9.02 -9.73 -1.61
N GLU A 39 -7.80 -10.04 -1.15
CA GLU A 39 -6.88 -10.98 -1.83
C GLU A 39 -7.50 -12.38 -2.00
N GLU A 40 -8.30 -12.83 -1.03
CA GLU A 40 -9.02 -14.10 -1.11
C GLU A 40 -10.12 -14.05 -2.18
N ARG A 41 -10.94 -13.01 -2.22
CA ARG A 41 -11.99 -12.84 -3.26
C ARG A 41 -11.39 -12.68 -4.66
N GLU A 42 -10.26 -12.00 -4.77
CA GLU A 42 -9.50 -11.88 -6.03
C GLU A 42 -8.99 -13.23 -6.52
N THR A 43 -8.57 -14.11 -5.60
CA THR A 43 -8.16 -15.47 -5.91
C THR A 43 -9.34 -16.29 -6.43
N GLU A 44 -10.51 -16.20 -5.80
CA GLU A 44 -11.74 -16.86 -6.25
C GLU A 44 -12.15 -16.39 -7.65
N LEU A 45 -12.13 -15.07 -7.88
CA LEU A 45 -12.39 -14.48 -9.20
C LEU A 45 -11.41 -15.00 -10.26
N ALA A 46 -10.12 -15.05 -9.95
CA ALA A 46 -9.09 -15.56 -10.86
C ALA A 46 -9.28 -17.04 -11.19
N GLN A 47 -9.91 -17.81 -10.30
CA GLN A 47 -10.27 -19.21 -10.51
C GLN A 47 -11.61 -19.39 -11.24
N GLY A 48 -12.30 -18.29 -11.60
CA GLY A 48 -13.60 -18.32 -12.27
C GLY A 48 -14.76 -18.71 -11.36
N GLN A 49 -14.62 -18.53 -10.04
CA GLN A 49 -15.69 -18.77 -9.07
C GLN A 49 -16.67 -17.60 -9.00
N ASP A 50 -17.80 -17.82 -8.33
CA ASP A 50 -18.78 -16.77 -8.06
C ASP A 50 -18.13 -15.62 -7.29
N PHE A 51 -18.35 -14.39 -7.78
CA PHE A 51 -17.71 -13.19 -7.25
C PHE A 51 -18.73 -12.08 -7.07
N ASP A 52 -18.91 -11.64 -5.82
CA ASP A 52 -19.76 -10.50 -5.50
C ASP A 52 -18.98 -9.18 -5.67
N ALA A 53 -19.11 -8.58 -6.85
CA ALA A 53 -18.46 -7.31 -7.18
C ALA A 53 -18.94 -6.13 -6.32
N LEU A 54 -20.18 -6.16 -5.82
CA LEU A 54 -20.72 -5.08 -4.99
C LEU A 54 -20.16 -5.15 -3.57
N GLN A 55 -20.12 -6.34 -3.00
CA GLN A 55 -19.48 -6.56 -1.70
C GLN A 55 -17.98 -6.23 -1.78
N TYR A 56 -17.30 -6.70 -2.82
CA TYR A 56 -15.89 -6.39 -3.03
C TYR A 56 -15.65 -4.88 -3.15
N SER A 57 -16.44 -4.16 -3.94
CA SER A 57 -16.34 -2.70 -4.05
C SER A 57 -16.55 -2.01 -2.70
N THR A 58 -17.50 -2.48 -1.89
CA THR A 58 -17.77 -1.94 -0.55
C THR A 58 -16.57 -2.10 0.38
N VAL A 59 -15.98 -3.31 0.42
CA VAL A 59 -14.82 -3.62 1.26
C VAL A 59 -13.57 -2.86 0.78
N SER A 60 -13.30 -2.85 -0.52
CA SER A 60 -12.16 -2.13 -1.11
C SER A 60 -12.23 -0.63 -0.84
N ASN A 61 -13.43 -0.04 -0.89
CA ASN A 61 -13.62 1.36 -0.52
C ASN A 61 -13.45 1.63 0.99
N ALA A 62 -13.81 0.67 1.86
CA ALA A 62 -13.53 0.76 3.29
C ALA A 62 -12.03 0.66 3.58
N LEU A 63 -11.32 -0.27 2.92
CA LEU A 63 -9.88 -0.39 2.99
C LEU A 63 -9.18 0.91 2.57
N ARG A 64 -9.58 1.50 1.43
CA ARG A 64 -9.03 2.78 0.97
C ARG A 64 -9.13 3.88 2.02
N ARG A 65 -10.27 3.99 2.70
CA ARG A 65 -10.50 5.00 3.76
C ARG A 65 -9.59 4.77 4.96
N LEU A 66 -9.49 3.53 5.45
CA LEU A 66 -8.58 3.19 6.56
C LEU A 66 -7.12 3.53 6.24
N LEU A 67 -6.66 3.22 5.01
CA LEU A 67 -5.30 3.56 4.58
C LEU A 67 -5.10 5.08 4.44
N SER A 68 -6.13 5.81 4.01
CA SER A 68 -6.10 7.27 3.95
C SER A 68 -6.02 7.89 5.35
N ASP A 69 -6.76 7.35 6.33
CA ASP A 69 -6.74 7.80 7.73
C ASP A 69 -5.35 7.63 8.38
N LEU A 70 -4.57 6.65 7.94
CA LEU A 70 -3.18 6.44 8.40
C LEU A 70 -2.20 7.47 7.83
N GLY A 71 -2.61 8.29 6.86
CA GLY A 71 -1.72 9.24 6.20
C GLY A 71 -0.76 8.59 5.21
N LEU A 72 -1.09 7.39 4.70
CA LEU A 72 -0.39 6.78 3.57
C LEU A 72 -0.75 7.54 2.29
N GLU A 73 -0.19 8.73 2.14
CA GLU A 73 -0.24 9.48 0.90
C GLU A 73 0.72 8.85 -0.12
N ARG A 74 0.25 8.70 -1.36
CA ARG A 74 1.11 8.34 -2.48
C ARG A 74 2.14 9.47 -2.69
N LYS A 75 3.33 9.34 -2.12
CA LYS A 75 4.45 10.24 -2.41
C LYS A 75 4.98 9.91 -3.81
N ALA A 76 4.88 10.87 -4.73
CA ALA A 76 5.59 10.77 -6.01
C ALA A 76 7.09 10.67 -5.72
N LYS A 77 7.78 9.72 -6.38
CA LYS A 77 9.24 9.65 -6.31
C LYS A 77 9.80 10.95 -6.87
N ASP A 78 10.60 11.67 -6.09
CA ASP A 78 11.32 12.83 -6.58
C ASP A 78 12.35 12.36 -7.62
N ILE A 79 12.10 12.71 -8.88
CA ILE A 79 12.96 12.40 -10.02
C ILE A 79 13.79 13.60 -10.44
N THR A 80 13.84 14.66 -9.63
CA THR A 80 14.67 15.83 -9.90
C THR A 80 16.13 15.36 -9.96
N PRO A 81 16.80 15.44 -11.13
CA PRO A 81 18.20 15.09 -11.22
C PRO A 81 18.97 16.01 -10.29
N ASP A 82 19.81 15.44 -9.42
CA ASP A 82 20.72 16.28 -8.66
C ASP A 82 21.65 17.02 -9.65
N LEU A 83 22.03 18.24 -9.28
CA LEU A 83 22.81 19.11 -10.15
C LEU A 83 24.13 18.45 -10.59
N HIS A 84 24.72 17.61 -9.73
CA HIS A 84 25.95 16.90 -10.02
C HIS A 84 25.75 15.83 -11.10
N SER A 85 24.67 15.05 -11.02
CA SER A 85 24.25 14.09 -12.06
C SER A 85 23.90 14.77 -13.37
N TYR A 86 23.24 15.93 -13.33
CA TYR A 86 22.93 16.71 -14.54
C TYR A 86 24.21 17.19 -15.26
N ILE A 87 25.18 17.72 -14.50
CA ILE A 87 26.47 18.19 -15.05
C ILE A 87 27.26 17.03 -15.65
N ALA A 88 27.33 15.89 -14.96
CA ALA A 88 28.04 14.70 -15.45
C ALA A 88 27.45 14.17 -16.78
N ALA A 89 26.11 14.12 -16.89
CA ALA A 89 25.42 13.68 -18.10
C ALA A 89 25.63 14.64 -19.29
N LYS A 90 25.60 15.96 -19.04
CA LYS A 90 25.84 16.98 -20.09
C LYS A 90 27.30 17.06 -20.53
N GLY A 91 28.25 16.80 -19.62
CA GLY A 91 29.69 16.81 -19.92
C GLY A 91 30.13 15.69 -20.86
N GLN A 92 29.48 14.51 -20.78
CA GLN A 92 29.78 13.36 -21.65
C GLN A 92 29.17 13.48 -23.06
N ALA A 93 28.13 14.29 -23.25
CA ALA A 93 27.49 14.49 -24.55
C ALA A 93 28.21 15.49 -25.47
N ASN A 94 29.21 16.20 -24.94
CA ASN A 94 29.93 17.29 -25.61
C ASN A 94 31.44 17.00 -25.85
N GLY A 95 31.88 15.75 -25.69
CA GLY A 95 33.25 15.30 -25.98
C GLY A 95 33.25 14.15 -26.97
#